data_AF-A0A256YYD4-F1
#
_entry.id   AF-A0A256YYD4-F1
#
_cell.length_a   1.000
_cell.length_b   1.000
_cell.length_c   1.000
_cell.angle_alpha   90.00
_cell.angle_beta   90.00
_cell.angle_gamma   90.00
#
_symmetry.space_group_name_H-M   'P 1'
#
loop_
_entity.id
_entity.type
_entity.pdbx_description
1 polymer ?
#
loop_
_entity_poly.entity_id
_entity_poly.type
_entity_poly.pdbx_seq_one_letter_code
_entity_poly.pdbx_strand_id
1 'polypeptide(L)'
;TYSELLANLTMKLDKVPLTYRDFFNNNIERAKGLYGNFVKYLNEERYYSAISNLFVATYILDFLDTLIDVYVLNNREVLNELINEINESLANVKNSLFNVSTDNLNDISILAEARLRYYEAEESFNESLTYLRSNDLVSAVNSLVYCKWRLVTVKTWLDFIGKGVSINVSQATIKELTEYLVLYAESAYQYASLLIGGGRSANLDNAGEFLSKAKELLNEGDYYASLSYSISSIAYSLTAIHEVYTGNLGVVIENLKDVVYIAYGYALLNNLSVLPALSYFERAKVLEEEGDYLSAIYFYELSAVTMRSYYLLRILQGNVKTRSEVSNLSTTSPSIITTTSKPEVGTPTTKEVTSIKGQGIHDILNFLILITTLIIIGVILTLILSKSRVSHT
;
A
#
# COMPACT_ATOMS: atom_id res chain seq x y z
N THR A 1 4.25 -26.50 7.70
CA THR A 1 4.27 -25.07 8.09
C THR A 1 3.13 -24.68 9.04
N TYR A 2 1.93 -24.27 8.60
CA TYR A 2 0.85 -23.85 9.52
C TYR A 2 0.38 -24.97 10.47
N SER A 3 0.02 -26.14 9.93
CA SER A 3 -0.52 -27.24 10.73
C SER A 3 0.49 -27.83 11.72
N GLU A 4 1.78 -27.76 11.40
CA GLU A 4 2.88 -28.16 12.28
C GLU A 4 3.02 -27.19 13.46
N LEU A 5 3.01 -25.87 13.20
CA LEU A 5 3.01 -24.86 14.25
C LEU A 5 1.79 -25.00 15.17
N LEU A 6 0.59 -25.24 14.61
CA LEU A 6 -0.62 -25.46 15.40
C LEU A 6 -0.50 -26.72 16.28
N ALA A 7 0.05 -27.81 15.75
CA ALA A 7 0.26 -29.06 16.50
C ALA A 7 1.30 -28.88 17.62
N ASN A 8 2.46 -28.30 17.31
CA ASN A 8 3.53 -28.00 18.27
C ASN A 8 3.03 -27.10 19.40
N LEU A 9 2.36 -26.00 19.06
CA LEU A 9 1.80 -25.07 20.04
C LEU A 9 0.77 -25.78 20.94
N THR A 10 -0.13 -26.58 20.36
CA THR A 10 -1.12 -27.37 21.13
C THR A 10 -0.45 -28.32 22.12
N MET A 11 0.67 -28.93 21.75
CA MET A 11 1.48 -29.78 22.64
C MET A 11 2.24 -29.03 23.74
N LYS A 12 2.42 -27.70 23.61
CA LYS A 12 3.09 -26.85 24.62
C LYS A 12 2.11 -26.08 25.51
N LEU A 13 0.83 -25.98 25.15
CA LEU A 13 -0.19 -25.20 25.88
C LEU A 13 -0.37 -25.64 27.34
N ASP A 14 -0.14 -26.91 27.66
CA ASP A 14 -0.23 -27.44 29.02
C ASP A 14 0.76 -26.77 29.98
N LYS A 15 1.94 -26.40 29.47
CA LYS A 15 3.01 -25.67 30.18
C LYS A 15 2.70 -24.18 30.42
N VAL A 16 1.73 -23.60 29.70
CA VAL A 16 1.36 -22.18 29.84
C VAL A 16 0.57 -21.97 31.14
N PRO A 17 0.99 -21.07 32.04
CA PRO A 17 0.24 -20.76 33.26
C PRO A 17 -1.20 -20.33 32.96
N LEU A 18 -2.15 -20.74 33.83
CA LEU A 18 -3.58 -20.45 33.63
C LEU A 18 -3.86 -18.94 33.43
N THR A 19 -3.11 -18.07 34.11
CA THR A 19 -3.19 -16.60 33.99
C THR A 19 -2.97 -16.05 32.57
N TYR A 20 -2.26 -16.78 31.71
CA TYR A 20 -2.01 -16.40 30.32
C TYR A 20 -2.78 -17.25 29.31
N ARG A 21 -3.45 -18.33 29.76
CA ARG A 21 -4.04 -19.33 28.85
C ARG A 21 -5.13 -18.76 27.95
N ASP A 22 -5.90 -17.78 28.43
CA ASP A 22 -6.91 -17.09 27.63
C ASP A 22 -6.30 -16.26 26.50
N PHE A 23 -5.16 -15.60 26.73
CA PHE A 23 -4.43 -14.87 25.68
C PHE A 23 -3.96 -15.82 24.57
N PHE A 24 -3.42 -16.99 24.93
CA PHE A 24 -3.01 -18.00 23.96
C PHE A 24 -4.20 -18.58 23.20
N ASN A 25 -5.25 -19.02 23.91
CA ASN A 25 -6.46 -19.59 23.30
C ASN A 25 -7.13 -18.60 22.31
N ASN A 26 -7.31 -17.34 22.71
CA ASN A 26 -7.93 -16.31 21.86
C ASN A 26 -7.13 -16.07 20.57
N ASN A 27 -5.79 -16.03 20.65
CA ASN A 27 -4.96 -15.85 19.46
C ASN A 27 -4.88 -17.13 18.60
N ILE A 28 -4.98 -18.33 19.19
CA ILE A 28 -5.10 -19.60 18.43
C ILE A 28 -6.42 -19.65 17.67
N GLU A 29 -7.55 -19.30 18.30
CA GLU A 29 -8.85 -19.25 17.60
C GLU A 29 -8.87 -18.15 16.52
N ARG A 30 -8.23 -17.01 16.77
CA ARG A 30 -7.99 -15.99 15.71
C ARG A 30 -7.19 -16.56 14.54
N ALA A 31 -6.10 -17.28 14.79
CA ALA A 31 -5.29 -17.91 13.75
C ALA A 31 -6.04 -19.02 13.00
N LYS A 32 -6.95 -19.76 13.66
CA LYS A 32 -7.85 -20.72 12.99
C LYS A 32 -8.89 -20.02 12.13
N GLY A 33 -9.48 -18.92 12.60
CA GLY A 33 -10.42 -18.10 11.82
C GLY A 33 -9.77 -17.55 10.55
N LEU A 34 -8.57 -16.98 10.67
CA LEU A 34 -7.76 -16.52 9.53
C LEU A 34 -7.41 -17.67 8.57
N TYR A 35 -7.06 -18.86 9.07
CA TYR A 35 -6.81 -20.01 8.19
C TYR A 35 -8.09 -20.51 7.49
N GLY A 36 -9.25 -20.45 8.16
CA GLY A 36 -10.55 -20.69 7.54
C GLY A 36 -10.85 -19.69 6.41
N ASN A 37 -10.55 -18.41 6.63
CA ASN A 37 -10.63 -17.38 5.60
C ASN A 37 -9.65 -17.62 4.45
N PHE A 38 -8.41 -18.09 4.71
CA PHE A 38 -7.49 -18.52 3.65
C PHE A 38 -8.11 -19.61 2.77
N VAL A 39 -8.68 -20.68 3.36
CA VAL A 39 -9.32 -21.77 2.60
C VAL A 39 -10.53 -21.26 1.82
N LYS A 40 -11.38 -20.43 2.43
CA LYS A 40 -12.52 -19.77 1.77
C LYS A 40 -12.06 -18.97 0.55
N TYR A 41 -11.17 -18.00 0.75
CA TYR A 41 -10.75 -17.07 -0.30
C TYR A 41 -9.93 -17.76 -1.40
N LEU A 42 -9.21 -18.84 -1.10
CA LEU A 42 -8.56 -19.67 -2.11
C LEU A 42 -9.58 -20.36 -3.03
N ASN A 43 -10.69 -20.87 -2.47
CA ASN A 43 -11.79 -21.48 -3.24
C ASN A 43 -12.62 -20.44 -4.02
N GLU A 44 -12.60 -19.17 -3.62
CA GLU A 44 -13.24 -18.04 -4.31
C GLU A 44 -12.31 -17.35 -5.33
N GLU A 45 -11.12 -17.93 -5.61
CA GLU A 45 -10.08 -17.37 -6.49
C GLU A 45 -9.55 -15.98 -6.06
N ARG A 46 -9.74 -15.61 -4.79
CA ARG A 46 -9.23 -14.36 -4.18
C ARG A 46 -7.85 -14.60 -3.58
N TYR A 47 -6.87 -14.86 -4.45
CA TYR A 47 -5.55 -15.36 -4.10
C TYR A 47 -4.75 -14.45 -3.16
N TYR A 48 -4.81 -13.13 -3.34
CA TYR A 48 -4.01 -12.22 -2.50
C TYR A 48 -4.59 -12.11 -1.09
N SER A 49 -5.91 -12.09 -0.97
CA SER A 49 -6.63 -12.11 0.31
C SER A 49 -6.45 -13.44 1.02
N ALA A 50 -6.43 -14.55 0.28
CA ALA A 50 -6.12 -15.87 0.81
C ALA A 50 -4.70 -15.92 1.40
N ILE A 51 -3.67 -15.58 0.61
CA ILE A 51 -2.27 -15.67 1.08
C ILE A 51 -1.97 -14.67 2.20
N SER A 52 -2.61 -13.49 2.21
CA SER A 52 -2.54 -12.53 3.31
C SER A 52 -3.11 -13.10 4.61
N ASN A 53 -4.26 -13.79 4.55
CA ASN A 53 -4.82 -14.49 5.70
C ASN A 53 -3.90 -15.61 6.21
N LEU A 54 -3.32 -16.40 5.31
CA LEU A 54 -2.35 -17.46 5.66
C LEU A 54 -1.08 -16.89 6.31
N PHE A 55 -0.56 -15.78 5.80
CA PHE A 55 0.58 -15.06 6.41
C PHE A 55 0.26 -14.69 7.86
N VAL A 56 -0.83 -13.96 8.13
CA VAL A 56 -1.17 -13.53 9.50
C VAL A 56 -1.47 -14.73 10.41
N ALA A 57 -2.17 -15.74 9.90
CA ALA A 57 -2.46 -16.97 10.66
C ALA A 57 -1.17 -17.70 11.09
N THR A 58 -0.19 -17.81 10.20
CA THR A 58 1.06 -18.52 10.47
C THR A 58 1.99 -17.70 11.37
N TYR A 59 2.08 -16.39 11.13
CA TYR A 59 2.79 -15.43 11.98
C TYR A 59 2.31 -15.48 13.44
N ILE A 60 0.99 -15.48 13.69
CA ILE A 60 0.44 -15.57 15.05
C ILE A 60 0.86 -16.87 15.74
N LEU A 61 0.80 -18.02 15.05
CA LEU A 61 1.17 -19.30 15.67
C LEU A 61 2.68 -19.39 15.96
N ASP A 62 3.53 -18.95 15.05
CA ASP A 62 4.99 -18.93 15.23
C ASP A 62 5.40 -17.98 16.36
N PHE A 63 4.71 -16.84 16.50
CA PHE A 63 4.88 -15.90 17.60
C PHE A 63 4.52 -16.55 18.94
N LEU A 64 3.36 -17.20 19.05
CA LEU A 64 2.94 -17.87 20.28
C LEU A 64 3.86 -19.03 20.64
N ASP A 65 4.25 -19.87 19.68
CA ASP A 65 5.13 -21.03 19.90
C ASP A 65 6.52 -20.59 20.41
N THR A 66 7.10 -19.58 19.76
CA THR A 66 8.37 -18.95 20.17
C THR A 66 8.22 -18.28 21.54
N LEU A 67 7.12 -17.60 21.81
CA LEU A 67 6.89 -16.91 23.09
C LEU A 67 6.79 -17.91 24.26
N ILE A 68 6.23 -19.10 24.07
CA ILE A 68 6.25 -20.14 25.10
C ILE A 68 7.70 -20.52 25.41
N ASP A 69 8.51 -20.84 24.40
CA ASP A 69 9.87 -21.31 24.63
C ASP A 69 10.73 -20.21 25.28
N VAL A 70 10.68 -18.98 24.76
CA VAL A 70 11.51 -17.87 25.23
C VAL A 70 11.02 -17.30 26.57
N TYR A 71 9.71 -17.10 26.77
CA TYR A 71 9.18 -16.42 27.96
C TYR A 71 8.69 -17.39 29.04
N VAL A 72 7.90 -18.40 28.68
CA VAL A 72 7.28 -19.33 29.66
C VAL A 72 8.27 -20.39 30.13
N LEU A 73 9.04 -20.98 29.22
CA LEU A 73 10.06 -21.98 29.53
C LEU A 73 11.44 -21.36 29.82
N ASN A 74 11.56 -20.03 29.69
CA ASN A 74 12.80 -19.25 29.88
C ASN A 74 13.99 -19.76 29.05
N ASN A 75 13.73 -20.36 27.88
CA ASN A 75 14.77 -20.86 27.00
C ASN A 75 15.36 -19.71 26.15
N ARG A 76 16.46 -19.16 26.62
CA ARG A 76 17.21 -18.10 25.92
C ARG A 76 18.01 -18.61 24.72
N GLU A 77 18.23 -19.91 24.57
CA GLU A 77 18.93 -20.51 23.42
C GLU A 77 18.11 -20.31 22.15
N VAL A 78 16.81 -20.66 22.18
CA VAL A 78 15.84 -20.45 21.08
C VAL A 78 15.79 -18.99 20.61
N LEU A 79 15.89 -18.02 21.55
CA LEU A 79 15.94 -16.60 21.20
C LEU A 79 17.23 -16.25 20.41
N ASN A 80 18.38 -16.76 20.83
CA ASN A 80 19.65 -16.53 20.15
C ASN A 80 19.71 -17.23 18.79
N GLU A 81 19.17 -18.45 18.69
CA GLU A 81 19.02 -19.19 17.43
C GLU A 81 18.17 -18.42 16.43
N LEU A 82 16.99 -17.93 16.86
CA LEU A 82 16.10 -17.13 16.01
C LEU A 82 16.76 -15.82 15.53
N ILE A 83 17.49 -15.11 16.39
CA ILE A 83 18.24 -13.91 16.01
C ILE A 83 19.30 -14.23 14.94
N ASN A 84 20.02 -15.35 15.09
CA ASN A 84 21.02 -15.79 14.13
C ASN A 84 20.39 -16.21 12.78
N GLU A 85 19.31 -17.00 12.80
CA GLU A 85 18.54 -17.41 11.62
C GLU A 85 18.04 -16.20 10.81
N ILE A 86 17.49 -15.20 11.49
CA ILE A 86 16.98 -13.98 10.88
C ILE A 86 18.12 -13.12 10.32
N ASN A 87 19.23 -12.96 11.05
CA ASN A 87 20.37 -12.17 10.59
C ASN A 87 21.02 -12.79 9.35
N GLU A 88 21.17 -14.13 9.30
CA GLU A 88 21.62 -14.83 8.10
C GLU A 88 20.62 -14.69 6.95
N SER A 89 19.31 -14.82 7.25
CA SER A 89 18.24 -14.67 6.26
C SER A 89 18.17 -13.26 5.67
N LEU A 90 18.35 -12.21 6.47
CA LEU A 90 18.47 -10.82 6.02
C LEU A 90 19.62 -10.67 5.02
N ALA A 91 20.82 -11.12 5.37
CA ALA A 91 21.99 -11.04 4.50
C ALA A 91 21.79 -11.81 3.18
N ASN A 92 21.26 -13.05 3.26
CA ASN A 92 20.99 -13.89 2.09
C ASN A 92 19.92 -13.27 1.18
N VAL A 93 18.81 -12.77 1.75
CA VAL A 93 17.75 -12.10 0.98
C VAL A 93 18.26 -10.81 0.35
N LYS A 94 19.00 -9.97 1.10
CA LYS A 94 19.60 -8.73 0.57
C LYS A 94 20.48 -9.00 -0.64
N ASN A 95 21.37 -10.00 -0.54
CA ASN A 95 22.23 -10.41 -1.64
C ASN A 95 21.44 -10.91 -2.87
N SER A 96 20.32 -11.62 -2.67
CA SER A 96 19.48 -12.08 -3.78
C SER A 96 18.62 -10.99 -4.42
N LEU A 97 18.14 -10.03 -3.64
CA LEU A 97 17.15 -9.02 -4.04
C LEU A 97 17.80 -7.78 -4.69
N PHE A 98 18.89 -7.29 -4.11
CA PHE A 98 19.50 -6.02 -4.53
C PHE A 98 20.41 -6.17 -5.77
N ASN A 99 20.87 -7.38 -6.05
CA ASN A 99 21.61 -7.71 -7.29
C ASN A 99 20.70 -7.90 -8.52
N VAL A 100 19.37 -7.91 -8.35
CA VAL A 100 18.42 -8.00 -9.47
C VAL A 100 18.06 -6.59 -9.95
N SER A 101 18.29 -6.36 -11.25
CA SER A 101 17.75 -5.24 -12.01
C SER A 101 16.94 -5.76 -13.19
N THR A 102 16.01 -4.97 -13.68
CA THR A 102 15.15 -5.32 -14.82
C THR A 102 14.75 -4.05 -15.56
N ASP A 103 14.55 -4.17 -16.87
CA ASP A 103 13.93 -3.13 -17.69
C ASP A 103 12.44 -3.39 -17.93
N ASN A 104 11.88 -4.48 -17.38
CA ASN A 104 10.46 -4.81 -17.53
C ASN A 104 9.61 -4.15 -16.45
N LEU A 105 8.66 -3.30 -16.86
CA LEU A 105 7.69 -2.60 -16.00
C LEU A 105 7.02 -3.52 -14.97
N ASN A 106 6.59 -4.70 -15.39
CA ASN A 106 5.89 -5.61 -14.50
C ASN A 106 6.83 -6.16 -13.42
N ASP A 107 8.06 -6.51 -13.78
CA ASP A 107 9.09 -6.97 -12.83
C ASP A 107 9.57 -5.83 -11.91
N ILE A 108 9.57 -4.58 -12.37
CA ILE A 108 9.79 -3.39 -11.52
C ILE A 108 8.73 -3.34 -10.41
N SER A 109 7.45 -3.62 -10.73
CA SER A 109 6.39 -3.68 -9.71
C SER A 109 6.58 -4.81 -8.69
N ILE A 110 7.13 -5.95 -9.13
CA ILE A 110 7.48 -7.06 -8.23
C ILE A 110 8.68 -6.70 -7.34
N LEU A 111 9.72 -6.08 -7.89
CA LEU A 111 10.91 -5.65 -7.14
C LEU A 111 10.59 -4.56 -6.11
N ALA A 112 9.72 -3.61 -6.44
CA ALA A 112 9.28 -2.57 -5.52
C ALA A 112 8.57 -3.18 -4.28
N GLU A 113 7.64 -4.11 -4.50
CA GLU A 113 6.95 -4.84 -3.43
C GLU A 113 7.87 -5.77 -2.62
N ALA A 114 8.83 -6.41 -3.28
CA ALA A 114 9.83 -7.26 -2.62
C ALA A 114 10.78 -6.41 -1.75
N ARG A 115 11.20 -5.23 -2.19
CA ARG A 115 12.07 -4.33 -1.41
C ARG A 115 11.33 -3.66 -0.26
N LEU A 116 10.07 -3.25 -0.44
CA LEU A 116 9.23 -2.78 0.68
C LEU A 116 9.21 -3.81 1.83
N ARG A 117 8.93 -5.09 1.52
CA ARG A 117 8.91 -6.18 2.52
C ARG A 117 10.27 -6.52 3.12
N TYR A 118 11.36 -6.27 2.37
CA TYR A 118 12.72 -6.39 2.91
C TYR A 118 12.98 -5.29 3.96
N TYR A 119 12.62 -4.03 3.67
CA TYR A 119 12.83 -2.93 4.61
C TYR A 119 11.91 -3.04 5.83
N GLU A 120 10.63 -3.45 5.69
CA GLU A 120 9.76 -3.80 6.83
C GLU A 120 10.40 -4.88 7.73
N ALA A 121 11.10 -5.86 7.15
CA ALA A 121 11.81 -6.89 7.91
C ALA A 121 13.06 -6.33 8.61
N GLU A 122 13.87 -5.51 7.92
CA GLU A 122 15.07 -4.88 8.47
C GLU A 122 14.73 -3.92 9.62
N GLU A 123 13.67 -3.13 9.47
CA GLU A 123 13.12 -2.24 10.50
C GLU A 123 12.66 -3.04 11.73
N SER A 124 11.82 -4.07 11.54
CA SER A 124 11.33 -4.87 12.66
C SER A 124 12.44 -5.69 13.37
N PHE A 125 13.49 -6.10 12.65
CA PHE A 125 14.68 -6.66 13.28
C PHE A 125 15.36 -5.64 14.20
N ASN A 126 15.56 -4.40 13.75
CA ASN A 126 16.16 -3.32 14.54
C ASN A 126 15.30 -2.91 15.75
N GLU A 127 13.97 -2.90 15.61
CA GLU A 127 13.03 -2.75 16.73
C GLU A 127 13.21 -3.86 17.76
N SER A 128 13.31 -5.12 17.32
CA SER A 128 13.49 -6.26 18.23
C SER A 128 14.75 -6.10 19.10
N LEU A 129 15.86 -5.64 18.52
CA LEU A 129 17.09 -5.36 19.26
C LEU A 129 16.92 -4.22 20.27
N THR A 130 16.02 -3.29 20.00
CA THR A 130 15.68 -2.19 20.92
C THR A 130 14.81 -2.69 22.07
N TYR A 131 13.81 -3.52 21.80
CA TYR A 131 13.00 -4.20 22.83
C TYR A 131 13.82 -5.14 23.71
N LEU A 132 14.81 -5.85 23.16
CA LEU A 132 15.74 -6.66 23.95
C LEU A 132 16.58 -5.81 24.92
N ARG A 133 17.01 -4.61 24.52
CA ARG A 133 17.74 -3.67 25.39
C ARG A 133 16.89 -3.11 26.52
N SER A 134 15.57 -2.96 26.32
CA SER A 134 14.62 -2.57 27.37
C SER A 134 14.02 -3.74 28.16
N ASN A 135 14.45 -4.98 27.87
CA ASN A 135 13.94 -6.23 28.44
C ASN A 135 12.44 -6.48 28.17
N ASP A 136 11.89 -5.91 27.10
CA ASP A 136 10.56 -6.25 26.58
C ASP A 136 10.64 -7.46 25.65
N LEU A 137 10.66 -8.65 26.25
CA LEU A 137 10.77 -9.92 25.53
C LEU A 137 9.55 -10.23 24.65
N VAL A 138 8.37 -9.72 24.99
CA VAL A 138 7.15 -10.00 24.21
C VAL A 138 7.21 -9.24 22.89
N SER A 139 7.49 -7.94 22.93
CA SER A 139 7.64 -7.11 21.73
C SER A 139 8.86 -7.54 20.91
N ALA A 140 9.97 -7.91 21.56
CA ALA A 140 11.15 -8.45 20.85
C ALA A 140 10.83 -9.72 20.05
N VAL A 141 10.19 -10.72 20.66
CA VAL A 141 9.81 -11.98 19.97
C VAL A 141 8.78 -11.71 18.87
N ASN A 142 7.83 -10.80 19.11
CA ASN A 142 6.84 -10.38 18.11
C ASN A 142 7.52 -9.81 16.85
N SER A 143 8.46 -8.87 17.02
CA SER A 143 9.18 -8.23 15.91
C SER A 143 10.15 -9.17 15.19
N LEU A 144 10.84 -10.08 15.91
CA LEU A 144 11.67 -11.13 15.29
C LEU A 144 10.81 -12.05 14.39
N VAL A 145 9.68 -12.55 14.89
CA VAL A 145 8.82 -13.44 14.12
C VAL A 145 8.16 -12.70 12.95
N TYR A 146 7.79 -11.42 13.11
CA TYR A 146 7.31 -10.60 11.99
C TYR A 146 8.38 -10.46 10.90
N CYS A 147 9.62 -10.13 11.28
CA CYS A 147 10.76 -10.06 10.37
C CYS A 147 10.96 -11.38 9.58
N LYS A 148 11.02 -12.52 10.28
CA LYS A 148 11.11 -13.87 9.67
C LYS A 148 10.05 -14.09 8.60
N TRP A 149 8.78 -13.82 8.90
CA TRP A 149 7.69 -14.00 7.94
C TRP A 149 7.71 -12.97 6.80
N ARG A 150 8.17 -11.74 7.04
CA ARG A 150 8.38 -10.76 5.97
C ARG A 150 9.45 -11.21 4.98
N LEU A 151 10.58 -11.74 5.45
CA LEU A 151 11.63 -12.31 4.58
C LEU A 151 11.13 -13.49 3.74
N VAL A 152 10.19 -14.29 4.25
CA VAL A 152 9.50 -15.32 3.43
C VAL A 152 8.70 -14.65 2.32
N THR A 153 7.92 -13.61 2.62
CA THR A 153 7.12 -12.91 1.59
C THR A 153 7.96 -12.21 0.52
N VAL A 154 9.19 -11.75 0.83
CA VAL A 154 10.13 -11.22 -0.18
C VAL A 154 10.40 -12.29 -1.26
N LYS A 155 10.71 -13.53 -0.84
CA LYS A 155 10.96 -14.66 -1.76
C LYS A 155 9.71 -14.97 -2.60
N THR A 156 8.52 -14.99 -1.98
CA THR A 156 7.25 -15.19 -2.69
C THR A 156 6.99 -14.13 -3.76
N TRP A 157 7.37 -12.87 -3.54
CA TRP A 157 7.28 -11.85 -4.59
C TRP A 157 8.28 -12.10 -5.71
N LEU A 158 9.54 -12.39 -5.39
CA LEU A 158 10.57 -12.67 -6.41
C LEU A 158 10.19 -13.81 -7.37
N ASP A 159 9.42 -14.80 -6.91
CA ASP A 159 8.87 -15.88 -7.75
C ASP A 159 7.96 -15.37 -8.89
N PHE A 160 7.49 -14.11 -8.88
CA PHE A 160 6.67 -13.53 -9.96
C PHE A 160 7.46 -12.82 -11.07
N ILE A 161 8.78 -12.64 -10.91
CA ILE A 161 9.63 -12.02 -11.95
C ILE A 161 9.59 -12.86 -13.24
N GLY A 162 9.48 -12.18 -14.38
CA GLY A 162 9.43 -12.78 -15.71
C GLY A 162 8.08 -13.42 -16.09
N LYS A 163 7.07 -13.40 -15.21
CA LYS A 163 5.73 -13.94 -15.49
C LYS A 163 4.76 -12.92 -16.11
N GLY A 164 5.09 -11.63 -16.05
CA GLY A 164 4.28 -10.55 -16.64
C GLY A 164 4.56 -10.32 -18.13
N VAL A 165 3.68 -9.54 -18.79
CA VAL A 165 3.95 -9.04 -20.15
C VAL A 165 5.23 -8.20 -20.14
N SER A 166 6.15 -8.43 -21.08
CA SER A 166 7.38 -7.63 -21.16
C SER A 166 7.07 -6.23 -21.68
N ILE A 167 7.31 -5.21 -20.85
CA ILE A 167 7.12 -3.80 -21.18
C ILE A 167 8.43 -3.08 -20.82
N ASN A 168 9.27 -2.81 -21.82
CA ASN A 168 10.58 -2.19 -21.60
C ASN A 168 10.45 -0.74 -21.09
N VAL A 169 11.22 -0.38 -20.07
CA VAL A 169 11.31 0.91 -19.38
C VAL A 169 12.77 1.18 -19.01
N SER A 170 13.25 2.41 -19.26
CA SER A 170 14.64 2.77 -18.92
C SER A 170 14.81 3.07 -17.42
N GLN A 171 15.99 2.74 -16.87
CA GLN A 171 16.35 3.07 -15.48
C GLN A 171 16.27 4.58 -15.18
N ALA A 172 16.56 5.44 -16.17
CA ALA A 172 16.40 6.88 -16.03
C ALA A 172 14.93 7.28 -15.84
N THR A 173 14.01 6.63 -16.57
CA THR A 173 12.56 6.86 -16.48
C THR A 173 11.97 6.36 -15.15
N ILE A 174 12.52 5.28 -14.58
CA ILE A 174 12.15 4.78 -13.24
C ILE A 174 12.58 5.80 -12.18
N LYS A 175 13.83 6.28 -12.25
CA LYS A 175 14.34 7.33 -11.37
C LYS A 175 13.47 8.59 -11.45
N GLU A 176 13.23 9.09 -12.65
CA GLU A 176 12.40 10.27 -12.93
C GLU A 176 10.99 10.13 -12.33
N LEU A 177 10.33 8.98 -12.54
CA LEU A 177 9.04 8.71 -11.91
C LEU A 177 9.13 8.72 -10.37
N THR A 178 10.17 8.13 -9.81
CA THR A 178 10.33 8.01 -8.35
C THR A 178 10.55 9.39 -7.72
N GLU A 179 11.37 10.24 -8.34
CA GLU A 179 11.55 11.64 -7.95
C GLU A 179 10.21 12.40 -7.97
N TYR A 180 9.39 12.22 -9.02
CA TYR A 180 8.05 12.81 -9.09
C TYR A 180 7.09 12.28 -8.01
N LEU A 181 7.12 10.98 -7.72
CA LEU A 181 6.21 10.38 -6.73
C LEU A 181 6.60 10.73 -5.29
N VAL A 182 7.88 10.91 -4.97
CA VAL A 182 8.31 11.45 -3.67
C VAL A 182 7.80 12.88 -3.47
N LEU A 183 7.91 13.75 -4.49
CA LEU A 183 7.39 15.12 -4.45
C LEU A 183 5.86 15.17 -4.32
N TYR A 184 5.18 14.24 -4.98
CA TYR A 184 3.71 14.13 -4.91
C TYR A 184 3.25 13.54 -3.57
N ALA A 185 3.96 12.56 -3.01
CA ALA A 185 3.72 12.04 -1.66
C ALA A 185 3.90 13.13 -0.60
N GLU A 186 4.95 13.95 -0.71
CA GLU A 186 5.14 15.13 0.14
C GLU A 186 3.97 16.12 0.03
N SER A 187 3.52 16.40 -1.18
CA SER A 187 2.38 17.31 -1.42
C SER A 187 1.08 16.76 -0.81
N ALA A 188 0.83 15.45 -0.95
CA ALA A 188 -0.34 14.77 -0.39
C ALA A 188 -0.31 14.76 1.14
N TYR A 189 0.84 14.45 1.74
CA TYR A 189 1.04 14.46 3.19
C TYR A 189 0.88 15.86 3.78
N GLN A 190 1.48 16.88 3.16
CA GLN A 190 1.34 18.28 3.60
C GLN A 190 -0.13 18.74 3.54
N TYR A 191 -0.86 18.36 2.49
CA TYR A 191 -2.29 18.68 2.37
C TYR A 191 -3.15 17.96 3.42
N ALA A 192 -2.91 16.66 3.65
CA ALA A 192 -3.60 15.89 4.68
C ALA A 192 -3.31 16.47 6.09
N SER A 193 -2.05 16.78 6.40
CA SER A 193 -1.64 17.39 7.66
C SER A 193 -2.28 18.76 7.89
N LEU A 194 -2.31 19.61 6.85
CA LEU A 194 -2.93 20.94 6.90
C LEU A 194 -4.43 20.86 7.18
N LEU A 195 -5.14 19.93 6.53
CA LEU A 195 -6.55 19.69 6.80
C LEU A 195 -6.75 19.24 8.24
N ILE A 196 -6.11 18.13 8.63
CA ILE A 196 -6.30 17.46 9.93
C ILE A 196 -5.92 18.36 11.13
N GLY A 197 -5.09 19.38 10.93
CA GLY A 197 -5.07 20.57 11.78
C GLY A 197 -4.65 20.32 13.24
N GLY A 198 -3.78 19.31 13.47
CA GLY A 198 -3.34 18.89 14.80
C GLY A 198 -4.17 17.78 15.45
N GLY A 199 -5.18 17.25 14.75
CA GLY A 199 -5.82 15.98 15.12
C GLY A 199 -4.86 14.78 15.03
N ARG A 200 -5.19 13.70 15.74
CA ARG A 200 -4.48 12.41 15.63
C ARG A 200 -5.16 11.52 14.58
N SER A 201 -4.39 11.02 13.62
CA SER A 201 -4.79 9.98 12.68
C SER A 201 -3.59 9.05 12.48
N ALA A 202 -3.78 7.77 12.76
CA ALA A 202 -2.72 6.77 12.55
C ALA A 202 -2.36 6.64 11.07
N ASN A 203 -3.31 6.91 10.16
CA ASN A 203 -3.02 6.99 8.73
C ASN A 203 -2.13 8.18 8.38
N LEU A 204 -2.30 9.34 9.03
CA LEU A 204 -1.40 10.48 8.83
C LEU A 204 0.01 10.19 9.37
N ASP A 205 0.10 9.56 10.55
CA ASP A 205 1.38 9.17 11.15
C ASP A 205 2.14 8.20 10.22
N ASN A 206 1.48 7.12 9.76
CA ASN A 206 2.01 6.20 8.74
C ASN A 206 2.42 6.93 7.46
N ALA A 207 1.60 7.87 6.96
CA ALA A 207 1.93 8.62 5.74
C ALA A 207 3.25 9.40 5.87
N GLY A 208 3.53 9.96 7.05
CA GLY A 208 4.76 10.68 7.37
C GLY A 208 5.97 9.76 7.48
N GLU A 209 5.83 8.61 8.14
CA GLU A 209 6.89 7.60 8.24
C GLU A 209 7.28 7.06 6.85
N PHE A 210 6.29 6.65 6.05
CA PHE A 210 6.51 6.18 4.68
C PHE A 210 7.11 7.27 3.78
N LEU A 211 6.74 8.55 3.95
CA LEU A 211 7.35 9.66 3.22
C LEU A 211 8.82 9.86 3.59
N SER A 212 9.14 9.79 4.88
CA SER A 212 10.51 9.92 5.37
C SER A 212 11.40 8.83 4.78
N LYS A 213 10.93 7.58 4.83
CA LYS A 213 11.65 6.44 4.26
C LYS A 213 11.76 6.50 2.74
N ALA A 214 10.72 6.95 2.03
CA ALA A 214 10.77 7.18 0.59
C ALA A 214 11.88 8.17 0.19
N LYS A 215 12.03 9.27 0.94
CA LYS A 215 13.08 10.29 0.73
C LYS A 215 14.48 9.76 1.02
N GLU A 216 14.65 9.01 2.11
CA GLU A 216 15.91 8.33 2.45
C GLU A 216 16.37 7.43 1.29
N LEU A 217 15.50 6.50 0.87
CA LEU A 217 15.79 5.52 -0.17
C LEU A 217 16.02 6.15 -1.55
N LEU A 218 15.36 7.26 -1.86
CA LEU A 218 15.63 8.04 -3.08
C LEU A 218 17.06 8.57 -3.11
N ASN A 219 17.56 9.09 -1.97
CA ASN A 219 18.92 9.62 -1.84
C ASN A 219 19.98 8.51 -1.88
N GLU A 220 19.66 7.32 -1.37
CA GLU A 220 20.51 6.12 -1.46
C GLU A 220 20.54 5.50 -2.87
N GLY A 221 19.59 5.86 -3.73
CA GLY A 221 19.46 5.34 -5.09
C GLY A 221 18.61 4.08 -5.21
N ASP A 222 17.90 3.66 -4.16
CA ASP A 222 16.91 2.58 -4.25
C ASP A 222 15.58 3.09 -4.78
N TYR A 223 15.54 3.28 -6.11
CA TYR A 223 14.35 3.78 -6.79
C TYR A 223 13.16 2.80 -6.72
N TYR A 224 13.37 1.49 -6.58
CA TYR A 224 12.27 0.53 -6.49
C TYR A 224 11.60 0.56 -5.11
N ALA A 225 12.40 0.61 -4.03
CA ALA A 225 11.85 0.72 -2.69
C ALA A 225 11.20 2.09 -2.47
N SER A 226 11.89 3.17 -2.86
CA SER A 226 11.37 4.54 -2.78
C SER A 226 10.05 4.72 -3.56
N LEU A 227 9.88 4.03 -4.70
CA LEU A 227 8.64 4.00 -5.46
C LEU A 227 7.47 3.41 -4.64
N SER A 228 7.63 2.22 -4.05
CA SER A 228 6.58 1.61 -3.21
C SER A 228 6.31 2.41 -1.93
N TYR A 229 7.34 2.92 -1.25
CA TYR A 229 7.15 3.76 -0.06
C TYR A 229 6.41 5.07 -0.39
N SER A 230 6.70 5.71 -1.53
CA SER A 230 5.96 6.89 -2.01
C SER A 230 4.50 6.57 -2.29
N ILE A 231 4.21 5.48 -3.01
CA ILE A 231 2.86 5.00 -3.31
C ILE A 231 2.05 4.77 -2.03
N SER A 232 2.64 4.11 -1.03
CA SER A 232 2.01 3.88 0.27
C SER A 232 1.78 5.16 1.06
N SER A 233 2.74 6.10 1.08
CA SER A 233 2.58 7.42 1.73
C SER A 233 1.42 8.22 1.12
N ILE A 234 1.25 8.19 -0.20
CA ILE A 234 0.11 8.82 -0.89
C ILE A 234 -1.20 8.14 -0.45
N ALA A 235 -1.27 6.80 -0.48
CA ALA A 235 -2.48 6.06 -0.12
C ALA A 235 -2.89 6.30 1.35
N TYR A 236 -1.93 6.33 2.28
CA TYR A 236 -2.17 6.69 3.67
C TYR A 236 -2.60 8.15 3.84
N SER A 237 -2.00 9.09 3.11
CA SER A 237 -2.39 10.52 3.14
C SER A 237 -3.85 10.72 2.70
N LEU A 238 -4.26 10.04 1.61
CA LEU A 238 -5.63 10.10 1.12
C LEU A 238 -6.61 9.41 2.09
N THR A 239 -6.22 8.27 2.67
CA THR A 239 -7.00 7.57 3.69
C THR A 239 -7.24 8.43 4.93
N ALA A 240 -6.21 9.15 5.41
CA ALA A 240 -6.32 10.07 6.55
C ALA A 240 -7.30 11.23 6.30
N ILE A 241 -7.38 11.72 5.05
CA ILE A 241 -8.37 12.72 4.65
C ILE A 241 -9.79 12.12 4.74
N HIS A 242 -10.00 10.90 4.20
CA HIS A 242 -11.30 10.23 4.27
C HIS A 242 -11.72 9.90 5.72
N GLU A 243 -10.78 9.49 6.57
CA GLU A 243 -10.95 9.20 8.00
C GLU A 243 -11.54 10.41 8.76
N VAL A 244 -11.00 11.60 8.52
CA VAL A 244 -11.36 12.81 9.28
C VAL A 244 -12.54 13.57 8.67
N TYR A 245 -12.74 13.52 7.34
CA TYR A 245 -13.71 14.39 6.64
C TYR A 245 -14.98 13.70 6.12
N THR A 246 -15.16 12.40 6.34
CA THR A 246 -16.33 11.69 5.78
C THR A 246 -17.12 10.88 6.79
N GLY A 247 -18.29 11.40 7.17
CA GLY A 247 -19.25 10.72 8.06
C GLY A 247 -19.98 9.50 7.46
N ASN A 248 -19.63 9.07 6.25
CA ASN A 248 -20.13 7.84 5.64
C ASN A 248 -19.06 7.22 4.71
N LEU A 249 -18.30 6.27 5.25
CA LEU A 249 -17.22 5.59 4.52
C LEU A 249 -17.74 4.71 3.37
N GLY A 250 -18.99 4.23 3.41
CA GLY A 250 -19.58 3.49 2.29
C GLY A 250 -19.76 4.34 1.03
N VAL A 251 -20.13 5.62 1.18
CA VAL A 251 -20.20 6.57 0.06
C VAL A 251 -18.81 6.89 -0.49
N VAL A 252 -17.78 6.94 0.36
CA VAL A 252 -16.39 7.07 -0.08
C VAL A 252 -15.98 5.88 -0.94
N ILE A 253 -16.27 4.65 -0.47
CA ILE A 253 -15.95 3.41 -1.19
C ILE A 253 -16.59 3.38 -2.59
N GLU A 254 -17.87 3.74 -2.74
CA GLU A 254 -18.51 3.79 -4.05
C GLU A 254 -17.81 4.80 -5.00
N ASN A 255 -17.48 6.00 -4.52
CA ASN A 255 -16.71 6.97 -5.31
C ASN A 255 -15.29 6.48 -5.64
N LEU A 256 -14.64 5.76 -4.72
CA LEU A 256 -13.31 5.19 -4.94
C LEU A 256 -13.31 4.03 -5.94
N LYS A 257 -14.39 3.24 -6.02
CA LYS A 257 -14.54 2.23 -7.07
C LYS A 257 -14.48 2.84 -8.46
N ASP A 258 -15.15 3.96 -8.71
CA ASP A 258 -15.06 4.69 -9.99
C ASP A 258 -13.64 5.20 -10.28
N VAL A 259 -13.00 5.82 -9.27
CA VAL A 259 -11.60 6.27 -9.31
C VAL A 259 -10.66 5.12 -9.69
N VAL A 260 -10.87 3.93 -9.13
CA VAL A 260 -10.14 2.70 -9.46
C VAL A 260 -10.47 2.23 -10.88
N TYR A 261 -11.74 2.03 -11.23
CA TYR A 261 -12.15 1.55 -12.57
C TYR A 261 -11.61 2.43 -13.70
N ILE A 262 -11.56 3.75 -13.51
CA ILE A 262 -10.94 4.69 -14.45
C ILE A 262 -9.43 4.38 -14.62
N ALA A 263 -8.69 4.19 -13.52
CA ALA A 263 -7.26 3.87 -13.58
C ALA A 263 -6.99 2.53 -14.31
N TYR A 264 -7.81 1.52 -14.05
CA TYR A 264 -7.74 0.22 -14.75
C TYR A 264 -8.13 0.32 -16.22
N GLY A 265 -9.14 1.12 -16.56
CA GLY A 265 -9.53 1.37 -17.96
C GLY A 265 -8.37 1.93 -18.79
N TYR A 266 -7.64 2.92 -18.27
CA TYR A 266 -6.44 3.46 -18.93
C TYR A 266 -5.31 2.44 -19.06
N ALA A 267 -5.09 1.60 -18.04
CA ALA A 267 -4.08 0.54 -18.07
C ALA A 267 -4.43 -0.54 -19.12
N LEU A 268 -5.67 -1.04 -19.13
CA LEU A 268 -6.15 -2.04 -20.08
C LEU A 268 -6.05 -1.56 -21.54
N LEU A 269 -6.43 -0.30 -21.82
CA LEU A 269 -6.28 0.32 -23.14
C LEU A 269 -4.81 0.39 -23.62
N ASN A 270 -3.85 0.25 -22.71
CA ASN A 270 -2.41 0.28 -23.00
C ASN A 270 -1.71 -1.07 -22.77
N ASN A 271 -2.47 -2.16 -22.67
CA ASN A 271 -1.98 -3.53 -22.39
C ASN A 271 -1.14 -3.63 -21.11
N LEU A 272 -1.43 -2.78 -20.12
CA LEU A 272 -0.76 -2.75 -18.83
C LEU A 272 -1.57 -3.54 -17.80
N SER A 273 -0.91 -4.45 -17.09
CA SER A 273 -1.47 -5.24 -15.99
C SER A 273 -0.46 -5.32 -14.85
N VAL A 274 -0.77 -4.67 -13.72
CA VAL A 274 0.14 -4.50 -12.59
C VAL A 274 -0.33 -5.39 -11.44
N LEU A 275 0.40 -6.49 -11.19
CA LEU A 275 -0.01 -7.50 -10.22
C LEU A 275 -0.25 -6.92 -8.80
N PRO A 276 0.62 -6.07 -8.23
CA PRO A 276 0.36 -5.46 -6.92
C PRO A 276 -0.93 -4.65 -6.87
N ALA A 277 -1.22 -3.84 -7.91
CA ALA A 277 -2.45 -3.07 -7.98
C ALA A 277 -3.68 -3.99 -7.95
N LEU A 278 -3.68 -5.05 -8.76
CA LEU A 278 -4.76 -6.05 -8.83
C LEU A 278 -4.98 -6.72 -7.47
N SER A 279 -3.90 -7.13 -6.81
CA SER A 279 -3.89 -7.68 -5.46
C SER A 279 -4.53 -6.74 -4.44
N TYR A 280 -4.23 -5.44 -4.49
CA TYR A 280 -4.82 -4.45 -3.61
C TYR A 280 -6.31 -4.22 -3.87
N PHE A 281 -6.74 -4.22 -5.13
CA PHE A 281 -8.16 -4.12 -5.49
C PHE A 281 -8.98 -5.32 -4.99
N GLU A 282 -8.43 -6.52 -5.10
CA GLU A 282 -9.03 -7.74 -4.56
C GLU A 282 -9.16 -7.66 -3.03
N ARG A 283 -8.10 -7.24 -2.33
CA ARG A 283 -8.13 -7.09 -0.86
C ARG A 283 -9.12 -6.02 -0.39
N ALA A 284 -9.22 -4.91 -1.12
CA ALA A 284 -10.17 -3.84 -0.81
C ALA A 284 -11.62 -4.34 -0.81
N LYS A 285 -12.00 -5.14 -1.82
CA LYS A 285 -13.33 -5.76 -1.89
C LYS A 285 -13.60 -6.73 -0.74
N VAL A 286 -12.61 -7.54 -0.37
CA VAL A 286 -12.74 -8.45 0.78
C VAL A 286 -12.95 -7.66 2.08
N LEU A 287 -12.17 -6.61 2.31
CA LEU A 287 -12.30 -5.77 3.51
C LEU A 287 -13.65 -5.03 3.56
N GLU A 288 -14.16 -4.57 2.41
CA GLU A 288 -15.49 -3.99 2.29
C GLU A 288 -16.59 -5.00 2.68
N GLU A 289 -16.52 -6.23 2.16
CA GLU A 289 -17.44 -7.32 2.51
C GLU A 289 -17.33 -7.73 4.00
N GLU A 290 -16.14 -7.63 4.58
CA GLU A 290 -15.88 -7.84 6.02
C GLU A 290 -16.38 -6.64 6.89
N GLY A 291 -16.77 -5.52 6.28
CA GLY A 291 -17.23 -4.30 6.96
C GLY A 291 -16.11 -3.39 7.49
N ASP A 292 -14.85 -3.72 7.22
CA ASP A 292 -13.69 -2.88 7.56
C ASP A 292 -13.47 -1.81 6.48
N TYR A 293 -14.38 -0.84 6.46
CA TYR A 293 -14.41 0.19 5.43
C TYR A 293 -13.18 1.09 5.42
N LEU A 294 -12.51 1.34 6.55
CA LEU A 294 -11.33 2.20 6.57
C LEU A 294 -10.12 1.49 5.95
N SER A 295 -9.91 0.21 6.28
CA SER A 295 -8.89 -0.60 5.59
C SER A 295 -9.25 -0.81 4.11
N ALA A 296 -10.52 -0.98 3.77
CA ALA A 296 -10.97 -1.09 2.38
C ALA A 296 -10.64 0.19 1.58
N ILE A 297 -10.89 1.38 2.15
CA ILE A 297 -10.49 2.68 1.57
C ILE A 297 -8.99 2.72 1.30
N TYR A 298 -8.16 2.34 2.28
CA TYR A 298 -6.71 2.30 2.10
C TYR A 298 -6.29 1.39 0.94
N PHE A 299 -6.83 0.17 0.84
CA PHE A 299 -6.49 -0.74 -0.25
C PHE A 299 -7.06 -0.31 -1.62
N TYR A 300 -8.19 0.41 -1.66
CA TYR A 300 -8.69 1.04 -2.88
C TYR A 300 -7.78 2.17 -3.36
N GLU A 301 -7.37 3.09 -2.47
CA GLU A 301 -6.43 4.16 -2.80
C GLU A 301 -5.06 3.60 -3.20
N LEU A 302 -4.53 2.63 -2.45
CA LEU A 302 -3.27 1.95 -2.77
C LEU A 302 -3.33 1.31 -4.16
N SER A 303 -4.41 0.60 -4.50
CA SER A 303 -4.60 0.05 -5.85
C SER A 303 -4.65 1.14 -6.94
N ALA A 304 -5.43 2.20 -6.73
CA ALA A 304 -5.56 3.30 -7.70
C ALA A 304 -4.24 4.04 -7.93
N VAL A 305 -3.52 4.38 -6.85
CA VAL A 305 -2.22 5.07 -6.90
C VAL A 305 -1.15 4.17 -7.53
N THR A 306 -1.11 2.89 -7.17
CA THR A 306 -0.20 1.91 -7.79
C THR A 306 -0.44 1.84 -9.29
N MET A 307 -1.68 1.57 -9.73
CA MET A 307 -2.00 1.46 -11.16
C MET A 307 -1.68 2.74 -11.94
N ARG A 308 -1.96 3.92 -11.36
CA ARG A 308 -1.63 5.22 -11.98
C ARG A 308 -0.13 5.47 -12.07
N SER A 309 0.65 5.09 -11.07
CA SER A 309 2.10 5.24 -11.06
C SER A 309 2.76 4.44 -12.18
N TYR A 310 2.34 3.18 -12.35
CA TYR A 310 2.83 2.32 -13.42
C TYR A 310 2.28 2.71 -14.81
N TYR A 311 1.06 3.25 -14.89
CA TYR A 311 0.55 3.87 -16.12
C TYR A 311 1.36 5.13 -16.50
N LEU A 312 1.73 5.96 -15.53
CA LEU A 312 2.61 7.10 -15.74
C LEU A 312 4.00 6.66 -16.23
N LEU A 313 4.58 5.61 -15.62
CA LEU A 313 5.85 5.02 -16.10
C LEU A 313 5.78 4.65 -17.59
N ARG A 314 4.65 4.05 -18.00
CA ARG A 314 4.38 3.67 -19.40
C ARG A 314 4.25 4.88 -20.33
N ILE A 315 3.68 6.00 -19.87
CA ILE A 315 3.60 7.25 -20.64
C ILE A 315 4.97 7.91 -20.78
N LEU A 316 5.74 8.04 -19.69
CA LEU A 316 7.06 8.69 -19.70
C LEU A 316 8.05 7.98 -20.64
N GLN A 317 7.93 6.64 -20.78
CA GLN A 317 8.69 5.86 -21.75
C GLN A 317 8.30 6.13 -23.23
N GLY A 318 7.25 6.91 -23.50
CA GLY A 318 6.89 7.39 -24.83
C GLY A 318 6.06 6.43 -25.71
N ASN A 319 5.53 5.35 -25.15
CA ASN A 319 4.89 4.24 -25.89
C ASN A 319 3.37 4.13 -25.66
N VAL A 320 2.65 5.26 -25.66
CA VAL A 320 1.20 5.34 -25.36
C VAL A 320 0.41 5.96 -26.50
N LYS A 321 -0.71 5.32 -26.87
CA LYS A 321 -1.74 5.93 -27.73
C LYS A 321 -2.55 6.92 -26.90
N THR A 322 -2.36 8.22 -27.11
CA THR A 322 -3.14 9.25 -26.43
C THR A 322 -4.49 9.51 -27.14
N ARG A 323 -5.38 10.23 -26.44
CA ARG A 323 -6.83 10.42 -26.63
C ARG A 323 -7.36 10.68 -28.06
N SER A 324 -6.52 11.04 -29.02
CA SER A 324 -6.91 11.50 -30.37
C SER A 324 -7.67 10.47 -31.21
N GLU A 325 -7.60 9.16 -30.91
CA GLU A 325 -8.33 8.11 -31.64
C GLU A 325 -9.76 7.84 -31.12
N VAL A 326 -10.20 8.46 -30.01
CA VAL A 326 -11.48 8.13 -29.31
C VAL A 326 -12.53 9.25 -29.41
N SER A 327 -12.44 10.17 -30.37
CA SER A 327 -13.40 11.29 -30.49
C SER A 327 -14.80 10.91 -31.00
N ASN A 328 -15.09 9.63 -31.23
CA ASN A 328 -16.33 9.16 -31.85
C ASN A 328 -17.35 8.56 -30.86
N LEU A 329 -17.12 8.67 -29.55
CA LEU A 329 -18.14 8.39 -28.53
C LEU A 329 -18.76 9.70 -28.05
N SER A 330 -19.93 10.01 -28.59
CA SER A 330 -20.69 11.23 -28.28
C SER A 330 -21.16 11.24 -26.81
N THR A 331 -20.46 11.97 -25.95
CA THR A 331 -20.96 12.29 -24.61
C THR A 331 -21.98 13.42 -24.68
N THR A 332 -23.26 13.10 -24.58
CA THR A 332 -24.30 14.10 -24.27
C THR A 332 -24.02 14.70 -22.89
N SER A 333 -23.55 15.94 -22.87
CA SER A 333 -23.26 16.67 -21.63
C SER A 333 -24.55 17.02 -20.88
N PRO A 334 -24.63 16.88 -19.55
CA PRO A 334 -25.77 17.37 -18.77
C PRO A 334 -25.79 18.90 -18.79
N SER A 335 -26.84 19.49 -19.35
CA SER A 335 -27.05 20.95 -19.30
C SER A 335 -27.42 21.38 -17.88
N ILE A 336 -26.57 22.19 -17.25
CA ILE A 336 -26.95 23.01 -16.09
C ILE A 336 -27.04 24.46 -16.56
N ILE A 337 -28.26 25.00 -16.55
CA ILE A 337 -28.56 26.39 -16.87
C ILE A 337 -28.48 27.20 -15.57
N THR A 338 -27.50 28.09 -15.44
CA THR A 338 -27.61 29.23 -14.52
C THR A 338 -26.99 30.48 -15.14
N THR A 339 -27.75 31.57 -15.13
CA THR A 339 -27.41 32.86 -15.74
C THR A 339 -26.63 33.80 -14.81
N THR A 340 -25.96 34.78 -15.44
CA THR A 340 -25.78 36.21 -15.03
C THR A 340 -24.37 36.70 -14.65
N SER A 341 -23.86 37.60 -15.52
CA SER A 341 -22.96 38.77 -15.31
C SER A 341 -21.51 38.65 -14.78
N LYS A 342 -20.59 39.13 -15.65
CA LYS A 342 -19.20 39.58 -15.42
C LYS A 342 -19.17 41.02 -14.83
N PRO A 343 -18.05 41.50 -14.24
CA PRO A 343 -17.16 42.42 -15.00
C PRO A 343 -15.63 42.14 -14.91
N GLU A 344 -14.85 42.97 -15.62
CA GLU A 344 -13.41 42.86 -15.97
C GLU A 344 -12.54 43.87 -15.14
N VAL A 345 -11.20 43.97 -15.10
CA VAL A 345 -10.05 43.58 -15.98
C VAL A 345 -8.78 43.35 -15.13
N GLY A 346 -7.75 42.62 -15.62
CA GLY A 346 -6.38 42.71 -15.04
C GLY A 346 -5.30 41.77 -15.61
N THR A 347 -4.58 42.18 -16.65
CA THR A 347 -3.43 41.43 -17.24
C THR A 347 -2.09 41.90 -16.64
N PRO A 348 -1.08 41.01 -16.49
CA PRO A 348 0.22 41.35 -17.10
C PRO A 348 1.01 40.17 -17.71
N THR A 349 1.45 40.41 -18.95
CA THR A 349 2.75 40.09 -19.57
C THR A 349 3.46 38.76 -19.29
N THR A 350 3.46 37.91 -20.33
CA THR A 350 4.31 36.72 -20.53
C THR A 350 5.82 37.01 -20.47
N LYS A 351 6.61 36.07 -19.94
CA LYS A 351 8.00 35.85 -20.36
C LYS A 351 8.12 34.48 -21.00
N GLU A 352 8.72 34.41 -22.18
CA GLU A 352 8.99 33.17 -22.89
C GLU A 352 10.05 32.35 -22.15
N VAL A 353 9.82 31.04 -22.02
CA VAL A 353 10.86 30.03 -21.80
C VAL A 353 10.76 29.02 -22.92
N THR A 354 11.89 28.70 -23.53
CA THR A 354 11.97 27.97 -24.79
C THR A 354 11.64 26.47 -24.65
N SER A 355 10.94 25.97 -25.67
CA SER A 355 10.47 24.59 -25.85
C SER A 355 11.52 23.49 -25.59
N ILE A 356 11.17 22.56 -24.70
CA ILE A 356 11.55 21.13 -24.82
C ILE A 356 10.31 20.28 -24.43
N LYS A 357 9.75 19.53 -25.39
CA LYS A 357 8.75 18.43 -25.25
C LYS A 357 7.76 18.48 -24.03
N GLY A 358 7.14 19.63 -23.75
CA GLY A 358 6.31 19.81 -22.54
C GLY A 358 4.86 19.30 -22.59
N GLN A 359 4.32 18.96 -23.76
CA GLN A 359 2.87 18.75 -23.91
C GLN A 359 2.34 17.56 -23.08
N GLY A 360 3.02 16.40 -23.13
CA GLY A 360 2.58 15.22 -22.39
C GLY A 360 2.66 15.39 -20.87
N ILE A 361 3.69 16.09 -20.37
CA ILE A 361 3.88 16.33 -18.93
C ILE A 361 2.78 17.26 -18.38
N HIS A 362 2.38 18.29 -19.14
CA HIS A 362 1.24 19.13 -18.77
C HIS A 362 -0.09 18.36 -18.79
N ASP A 363 -0.33 17.50 -19.79
CA ASP A 363 -1.56 16.70 -19.85
C ASP A 363 -1.63 15.65 -18.71
N ILE A 364 -0.48 15.12 -18.27
CA ILE A 364 -0.34 14.23 -17.10
C ILE A 364 -0.59 14.98 -15.78
N LEU A 365 0.04 16.15 -15.60
CA LEU A 365 -0.20 17.02 -14.44
C LEU A 365 -1.69 17.39 -14.36
N ASN A 366 -2.28 17.80 -15.48
CA ASN A 366 -3.71 18.07 -15.57
C ASN A 366 -4.55 16.84 -15.25
N PHE A 367 -4.15 15.62 -15.61
CA PHE A 367 -4.87 14.39 -15.26
C PHE A 367 -4.81 14.08 -13.76
N LEU A 368 -3.63 14.16 -13.14
CA LEU A 368 -3.47 13.93 -11.69
C LEU A 368 -4.18 15.02 -10.87
N ILE A 369 -4.05 16.29 -11.26
CA ILE A 369 -4.76 17.43 -10.65
C ILE A 369 -6.27 17.29 -10.83
N LEU A 370 -6.75 16.92 -12.02
CA LEU A 370 -8.19 16.71 -12.26
C LEU A 370 -8.73 15.61 -11.34
N ILE A 371 -8.00 14.52 -11.13
CA ILE A 371 -8.45 13.41 -10.30
C ILE A 371 -8.39 13.74 -8.80
N THR A 372 -7.33 14.37 -8.28
CA THR A 372 -7.35 14.85 -6.88
C THR A 372 -8.43 15.90 -6.68
N THR A 373 -8.65 16.78 -7.65
CA THR A 373 -9.75 17.75 -7.62
C THR A 373 -11.10 17.04 -7.64
N LEU A 374 -11.29 15.94 -8.39
CA LEU A 374 -12.52 15.13 -8.37
C LEU A 374 -12.71 14.39 -7.04
N ILE A 375 -11.65 13.87 -6.42
CA ILE A 375 -11.71 13.25 -5.09
C ILE A 375 -12.09 14.30 -4.02
N ILE A 376 -11.43 15.46 -4.04
CA ILE A 376 -11.71 16.59 -3.15
C ILE A 376 -13.14 17.14 -3.37
N ILE A 377 -13.58 17.26 -4.63
CA ILE A 377 -14.98 17.62 -4.96
C ILE A 377 -15.96 16.55 -4.48
N GLY A 378 -15.62 15.26 -4.59
CA GLY A 378 -16.43 14.16 -4.05
C GLY A 378 -16.59 14.22 -2.53
N VAL A 379 -15.50 14.52 -1.81
CA VAL A 379 -15.52 14.78 -0.36
C VAL A 379 -16.37 16.02 -0.03
N ILE A 380 -16.20 17.13 -0.75
CA ILE A 380 -16.98 18.37 -0.57
C ILE A 380 -18.48 18.15 -0.86
N LEU A 381 -18.83 17.44 -1.94
CA LEU A 381 -20.22 17.09 -2.27
C LEU A 381 -20.82 16.18 -1.21
N THR A 382 -20.07 15.21 -0.69
CA THR A 382 -20.52 14.32 0.40
C THR A 382 -20.72 15.11 1.70
N LEU A 383 -19.88 16.11 1.99
CA LEU A 383 -20.05 17.05 3.11
C LEU A 383 -21.28 17.96 2.95
N ILE A 384 -21.59 18.42 1.74
CA ILE A 384 -22.80 19.22 1.45
C ILE A 384 -24.07 18.36 1.58
N LEU A 385 -24.08 17.16 0.99
CA LEU A 385 -25.23 16.25 1.00
C LEU A 385 -25.50 15.60 2.36
N SER A 386 -24.47 15.44 3.20
CA SER A 386 -24.64 15.00 4.60
C SER A 386 -25.22 16.12 5.46
N LYS A 387 -24.77 17.38 5.30
CA LYS A 387 -25.38 18.54 5.98
C LYS A 387 -26.85 18.75 5.62
N SER A 388 -27.25 18.57 4.36
CA SER A 388 -28.65 18.75 3.94
C SER A 388 -29.62 17.69 4.47
N ARG A 389 -29.12 16.52 4.94
CA ARG A 389 -29.96 15.52 5.61
C ARG A 389 -30.25 15.84 7.07
N VAL A 390 -29.33 16.54 7.75
CA VAL A 390 -29.50 16.92 9.18
C VAL A 390 -30.45 18.12 9.34
N SER A 391 -30.68 18.92 8.29
CA SER A 391 -31.63 20.04 8.32
C SER A 391 -33.09 19.68 8.01
N HIS A 392 -33.41 18.39 7.85
CA HIS A 392 -34.75 17.90 7.50
C HIS A 392 -35.27 16.79 8.44
N THR A 393 -34.70 16.71 9.64
CA THR A 393 -35.19 15.95 10.80
C THR A 393 -35.25 16.87 12.00
#